data_AF-M1W5Y8-F1
#
_entry.id   AF-M1W5Y8-F1
#
_cell.length_a   1.000
_cell.length_b   1.000
_cell.length_c   1.000
_cell.angle_alpha   90.00
_cell.angle_beta   90.00
_cell.angle_gamma   90.00
#
_symmetry.space_group_name_H-M   'P 1'
#
loop_
_entity.id
_entity.type
_entity.pdbx_description
1 polymer ?
#
loop_
_entity_poly.entity_id
_entity_poly.type
_entity_poly.pdbx_seq_one_letter_code
_entity_poly.pdbx_strand_id
1 'polypeptide(L)'
;MANGALLASSKIYDLDFDLFGIKTHWHKRVVRSGPSTLCPFEENPPDRVIEEDDILIVDRGPVFEAWEADFGRTFVLGSDAGRLKVRDALESMWHKVKGEYD
;
A
#
# COMPACT_ATOMS: atom_id res chain seq x y z
N MET A 1 16.51 13.81 1.73
CA MET A 1 16.62 12.43 1.23
C MET A 1 15.48 11.63 1.84
N ALA A 2 14.79 10.78 1.06
CA ALA A 2 13.73 9.93 1.59
C ALA A 2 14.33 8.91 2.55
N ASN A 3 13.74 8.75 3.73
CA ASN A 3 14.28 7.90 4.80
C ASN A 3 13.25 6.95 5.42
N GLY A 4 11.99 7.04 5.00
CA GLY A 4 10.91 6.22 5.53
C GLY A 4 9.99 5.67 4.45
N ALA A 5 8.71 5.97 4.57
CA ALA A 5 7.67 5.48 3.67
C ALA A 5 7.93 5.85 2.19
N LEU A 6 8.47 7.04 1.92
CA LEU A 6 8.84 7.41 0.54
C LEU A 6 9.99 6.57 -0.02
N LEU A 7 10.98 6.20 0.82
CA LEU A 7 12.07 5.31 0.40
C LEU A 7 11.54 3.90 0.09
N ALA A 8 10.62 3.39 0.91
CA ALA A 8 9.96 2.11 0.63
C ALA A 8 9.17 2.17 -0.69
N SER A 9 8.41 3.24 -0.94
CA SER A 9 7.67 3.43 -2.20
C SER A 9 8.58 3.41 -3.43
N SER A 10 9.74 4.08 -3.36
CA SER A 10 10.75 4.06 -4.42
C SER A 10 11.35 2.67 -4.61
N LYS A 11 11.72 1.96 -3.54
CA LYS A 11 12.25 0.59 -3.65
C LYS A 11 11.28 -0.39 -4.29
N ILE A 12 9.98 -0.27 -3.99
CA ILE A 12 8.95 -1.09 -4.65
C ILE A 12 8.85 -0.73 -6.12
N TYR A 13 8.91 0.56 -6.48
CA TYR A 13 8.94 0.99 -7.88
C TYR A 13 10.14 0.44 -8.65
N ASP A 14 11.34 0.49 -8.07
CA ASP A 14 12.54 -0.06 -8.68
C ASP A 14 12.41 -1.59 -8.87
N LEU A 15 11.86 -2.29 -7.87
CA LEU A 15 11.60 -3.72 -7.94
C LEU A 15 10.56 -4.09 -9.02
N ASP A 16 9.47 -3.32 -9.12
CA ASP A 16 8.43 -3.50 -10.16
C ASP A 16 9.03 -3.35 -11.57
N PHE A 17 9.94 -2.38 -11.74
CA PHE A 17 10.67 -2.18 -12.99
C PHE A 17 11.64 -3.32 -13.29
N ASP A 18 12.43 -3.75 -12.30
CA ASP A 18 13.44 -4.79 -12.48
C ASP A 18 12.83 -6.16 -12.79
N LEU A 19 11.70 -6.50 -12.15
CA LEU A 19 11.05 -7.80 -12.31
C LEU A 19 10.11 -7.86 -13.53
N PHE A 20 9.41 -6.77 -13.82
CA PHE A 20 8.28 -6.78 -14.77
C PHE A 20 8.33 -5.66 -15.81
N GLY A 21 9.33 -4.78 -15.77
CA GLY A 21 9.46 -3.66 -16.71
C GLY A 21 8.40 -2.57 -16.53
N ILE A 22 7.70 -2.55 -15.39
CA ILE A 22 6.63 -1.57 -15.11
C ILE A 22 7.26 -0.19 -14.90
N LYS A 23 6.81 0.80 -15.69
CA LYS A 23 7.31 2.19 -15.63
C LYS A 23 6.22 3.19 -15.27
N THR A 24 5.00 2.92 -15.70
CA THR A 24 3.88 3.86 -15.58
C THR A 24 2.97 3.42 -14.46
N HIS A 25 2.48 4.38 -13.70
CA HIS A 25 1.40 4.19 -12.74
C HIS A 25 0.33 5.25 -13.02
N TRP A 26 -0.93 4.86 -13.00
CA TRP A 26 -2.05 5.75 -13.33
C TRP A 26 -2.46 6.65 -12.16
N HIS A 27 -2.02 6.31 -10.95
CA HIS A 27 -2.10 7.17 -9.77
C HIS A 27 -0.81 7.17 -8.93
N LYS A 28 -0.81 7.95 -7.85
CA LYS A 28 0.35 8.06 -6.95
C LYS A 28 0.72 6.73 -6.29
N ARG A 29 2.02 6.48 -6.13
CA ARG A 29 2.54 5.27 -5.46
C ARG A 29 2.54 5.45 -3.95
N VAL A 30 1.50 4.96 -3.29
CA VAL A 30 1.29 5.19 -1.86
C VAL A 30 1.99 4.12 -1.04
N VAL A 31 2.83 4.57 -0.11
CA VAL A 31 3.20 3.83 1.10
C VAL A 31 2.97 4.77 2.26
N ARG A 32 2.18 4.36 3.24
CA ARG A 32 1.86 5.13 4.45
C ARG A 32 2.04 4.26 5.68
N SER A 33 2.61 4.84 6.74
CA SER A 33 2.94 4.15 7.98
C SER A 33 2.29 4.82 9.18
N GLY A 34 1.83 4.02 10.14
CA GLY A 34 1.29 4.51 11.41
C GLY A 34 0.15 5.52 11.21
N PRO A 35 0.18 6.70 11.85
CA PRO A 35 -0.88 7.71 11.74
C PRO A 35 -1.17 8.18 10.32
N SER A 36 -0.18 8.16 9.41
CA SER A 36 -0.37 8.57 8.01
C SER A 36 -1.32 7.64 7.25
N THR A 37 -1.60 6.43 7.75
CA THR A 37 -2.60 5.52 7.16
C THR A 37 -4.03 6.08 7.20
N LEU A 38 -4.29 7.07 8.06
CA LEU A 38 -5.61 7.72 8.19
C LEU A 38 -5.79 8.91 7.24
N CYS A 39 -4.72 9.38 6.57
CA CYS A 39 -4.82 10.50 5.64
C CYS A 39 -5.71 10.13 4.43
N PRO A 40 -6.58 11.03 3.95
CA PRO A 40 -7.26 10.89 2.66
C PRO A 40 -6.30 10.67 1.49
N PHE A 41 -6.79 10.11 0.38
CA PHE A 41 -5.96 9.89 -0.81
C PHE A 41 -5.41 11.19 -1.40
N GLU A 42 -6.08 12.33 -1.30
CA GLU A 42 -5.55 13.58 -1.89
C GLU A 42 -4.35 14.14 -1.10
N GLU A 43 -4.19 13.75 0.16
CA GLU A 43 -3.14 14.29 1.03
C GLU A 43 -1.76 13.64 0.79
N ASN A 44 -0.72 14.44 0.98
CA ASN A 44 0.67 14.01 1.00
C ASN A 44 1.27 14.35 2.37
N PRO A 45 1.06 13.50 3.40
CA PRO A 45 1.67 13.70 4.70
C PRO A 45 3.21 13.71 4.58
N PRO A 46 3.93 14.40 5.48
CA PRO A 46 5.39 14.40 5.48
C PRO A 46 5.96 12.98 5.51
N ASP A 47 7.14 12.78 4.89
CA ASP A 47 7.85 11.49 4.99
C ASP A 47 8.17 11.20 6.46
N ARG A 48 7.89 9.96 6.86
CA ARG A 48 8.11 9.47 8.22
C ARG A 48 8.77 8.10 8.12
N VAL A 49 9.73 7.88 9.00
CA VAL A 49 10.36 6.57 9.23
C VAL A 49 9.28 5.55 9.61
N ILE A 50 9.37 4.35 9.03
CA ILE A 50 8.50 3.23 9.36
C ILE A 50 9.01 2.64 10.69
N GLU A 51 8.14 2.56 11.70
CA GLU A 51 8.49 2.03 13.02
C GLU A 51 8.15 0.54 13.15
N GLU A 52 8.76 -0.14 14.13
CA GLU A 52 8.65 -1.59 14.33
C GLU A 52 7.23 -2.10 14.60
N ASP A 53 6.35 -1.27 15.17
CA ASP A 53 4.98 -1.65 15.52
C ASP A 53 3.93 -1.07 14.55
N ASP A 54 4.34 -0.39 13.49
CA ASP A 54 3.41 0.31 12.60
C ASP A 54 2.45 -0.63 11.84
N ILE A 55 1.25 -0.11 11.59
CA ILE A 55 0.38 -0.57 10.50
C ILE A 55 0.70 0.24 9.24
N LEU A 56 0.74 -0.42 8.08
CA LEU A 56 1.06 0.19 6.80
C LEU A 56 -0.07 -0.05 5.79
N ILE A 57 -0.26 0.93 4.92
CA ILE A 57 -1.03 0.79 3.68
C ILE A 57 -0.06 0.99 2.51
N VAL A 58 -0.03 0.02 1.62
CA VAL A 58 0.64 0.07 0.32
C VAL A 58 -0.43 0.03 -0.75
N ASP A 59 -0.47 1.04 -1.62
CA ASP A 59 -1.49 1.20 -2.65
C ASP A 59 -0.81 1.58 -3.98
N ARG A 60 -1.05 0.75 -5.00
CA ARG A 60 -0.30 0.72 -6.26
C ARG A 60 -1.26 0.61 -7.44
N GLY A 61 -1.07 1.52 -8.38
CA GLY A 61 -1.79 1.54 -9.65
C GLY A 61 -0.89 1.34 -10.86
N PRO A 62 -0.17 0.20 -11.03
CA PRO A 62 0.71 0.01 -12.17
C PRO A 62 -0.10 -0.11 -13.47
N VAL A 63 0.53 0.29 -14.57
CA VAL A 63 -0.02 0.15 -15.91
C VAL A 63 0.77 -0.92 -16.66
N PHE A 64 0.06 -1.95 -17.11
CA PHE A 64 0.59 -3.02 -17.95
C PHE A 64 0.15 -2.78 -19.39
N GLU A 65 1.09 -2.43 -20.26
CA GLU A 65 0.79 -1.97 -21.63
C GLU A 65 -0.19 -0.78 -21.62
N ALA A 66 -1.47 -1.02 -21.93
CA ALA A 66 -2.55 -0.03 -21.93
C ALA A 66 -3.59 -0.26 -20.81
N TRP A 67 -3.35 -1.23 -19.91
CA TRP A 67 -4.30 -1.67 -18.91
C TRP A 67 -3.89 -1.24 -17.51
N GLU A 68 -4.81 -0.59 -16.83
CA GLU A 68 -4.65 -0.16 -15.44
C GLU A 68 -4.96 -1.33 -14.51
N ALA A 69 -4.07 -1.57 -13.56
CA ALA A 69 -4.36 -2.39 -12.39
C ALA A 69 -4.40 -1.48 -11.15
N ASP A 70 -5.17 -1.88 -10.16
CA ASP A 70 -5.26 -1.20 -8.86
C ASP A 70 -5.25 -2.26 -7.77
N PHE A 71 -4.27 -2.19 -6.87
CA PHE A 71 -4.24 -3.05 -5.71
C PHE A 71 -3.64 -2.39 -4.49
N GLY A 72 -4.32 -2.62 -3.37
CA GLY A 72 -3.87 -2.27 -2.03
C GLY A 72 -3.49 -3.50 -1.20
N ARG A 73 -2.53 -3.33 -0.30
CA ARG A 73 -2.23 -4.28 0.78
C ARG A 73 -1.98 -3.54 2.09
N THR A 74 -2.47 -4.12 3.17
CA THR A 74 -2.25 -3.64 4.54
C THR A 74 -1.31 -4.59 5.26
N PHE A 75 -0.29 -4.03 5.91
CA PHE A 75 0.69 -4.80 6.69
C PHE A 75 0.68 -4.32 8.15
N VAL A 76 1.03 -5.20 9.08
CA VAL A 76 1.26 -4.86 10.48
C VAL A 76 2.62 -5.44 10.84
N LEU A 77 3.55 -4.59 11.26
CA LEU A 77 4.93 -5.00 11.56
C LEU A 77 5.10 -5.50 13.00
N GLY A 78 4.24 -5.06 13.91
CA GLY A 78 4.22 -5.50 15.30
C GLY A 78 3.13 -6.52 15.60
N SER A 79 2.69 -6.51 16.86
CA SER A 79 1.80 -7.54 17.41
C SER A 79 0.53 -6.99 18.07
N ASP A 80 0.24 -5.70 17.89
CA ASP A 80 -1.00 -5.10 18.38
C ASP A 80 -2.23 -5.86 17.85
N ALA A 81 -3.00 -6.43 18.77
CA ALA A 81 -4.14 -7.29 18.44
C ALA A 81 -5.24 -6.53 17.68
N GLY A 82 -5.38 -5.21 17.92
CA GLY A 82 -6.36 -4.38 17.22
C GLY A 82 -5.99 -4.19 15.74
N ARG A 83 -4.75 -3.80 15.46
CA ARG A 83 -4.22 -3.64 14.09
C ARG A 83 -4.24 -4.95 13.32
N LEU A 84 -3.86 -6.07 13.96
CA LEU A 84 -3.93 -7.40 13.36
C LEU A 84 -5.37 -7.76 12.98
N LYS A 85 -6.33 -7.55 13.90
CA LYS A 85 -7.75 -7.82 13.64
C LYS A 85 -8.28 -6.99 12.46
N VAL A 86 -7.87 -5.73 12.33
CA VAL A 86 -8.25 -4.88 11.20
C VAL A 86 -7.68 -5.44 9.89
N ARG A 87 -6.37 -5.73 9.83
CA ARG A 87 -5.71 -6.31 8.65
C ARG A 87 -6.39 -7.60 8.22
N ASP A 88 -6.62 -8.52 9.15
CA ASP A 88 -7.13 -9.88 8.87
C ASP A 88 -8.59 -9.88 8.43
N ALA A 89 -9.36 -8.85 8.79
CA ALA A 89 -10.74 -8.70 8.34
C ALA A 89 -10.84 -8.32 6.85
N LEU A 90 -9.82 -7.68 6.26
CA LEU A 90 -9.91 -7.08 4.92
C LEU A 90 -10.11 -8.12 3.82
N GLU A 91 -9.30 -9.19 3.80
CA GLU A 91 -9.34 -10.19 2.73
C GLU A 91 -10.64 -11.01 2.74
N SER A 92 -11.06 -11.48 3.91
CA SER A 92 -12.33 -12.19 4.03
C SER A 92 -13.53 -11.33 3.64
N MET A 93 -13.51 -10.03 3.99
CA MET A 93 -14.55 -9.09 3.58
C MET A 93 -14.54 -8.87 2.06
N TRP A 94 -13.36 -8.70 1.46
CA TRP A 94 -13.23 -8.56 0.01
C TRP A 94 -13.84 -9.74 -0.73
N HIS A 95 -13.48 -10.98 -0.36
CA HIS A 95 -14.04 -12.18 -0.97
C HIS A 95 -15.54 -12.31 -0.78
N LYS A 96 -16.04 -11.95 0.42
CA LYS A 96 -17.48 -11.95 0.70
C LYS A 96 -18.22 -11.00 -0.24
N VAL A 97 -17.75 -9.76 -0.38
CA VAL A 97 -18.40 -8.77 -1.25
C VAL A 97 -18.29 -9.17 -2.72
N LYS A 98 -17.10 -9.60 -3.16
CA LYS A 98 -16.90 -10.07 -4.54
C LYS A 98 -17.88 -11.19 -4.91
N GLY A 99 -18.10 -12.15 -4.01
CA GLY A 99 -19.02 -13.27 -4.25
C GLY A 99 -20.48 -12.88 -4.49
N GLU A 100 -20.90 -11.66 -4.15
CA GLU A 100 -22.24 -11.14 -4.48
C GLU A 100 -22.35 -10.67 -5.95
N TYR A 101 -21.22 -10.61 -6.68
CA TYR A 101 -21.13 -10.12 -8.06
C TYR A 101 -20.49 -11.11 -9.05
N ASP A 102 -20.07 -12.30 -8.60
CA ASP A 102 -19.52 -13.37 -9.44
C ASP A 102 -20.62 -14.24 -10.09
#